data_AF-A0A7W9HF04-F1
#
_entry.id   AF-A0A7W9HF04-F1
#
_cell.length_a   1.000
_cell.length_b   1.000
_cell.length_c   1.000
_cell.angle_alpha   90.00
_cell.angle_beta   90.00
_cell.angle_gamma   90.00
#
_symmetry.space_group_name_H-M   'P 1'
#
loop_
_entity.id
_entity.type
_entity.pdbx_description
1 polymer ?
#
loop_
_entity_poly.entity_id
_entity_poly.type
_entity_poly.pdbx_seq_one_letter_code
_entity_poly.pdbx_strand_id
1 'polypeptide(L)'
;MRLIAQSCAVVFATALAVLPTPAQAAPAAPPSDDALHVALARDLGWDPAQAAVRQAEEAASVPVETALRARLGDRFGGAWYDGGLKVGVVDPADAAAVRAAGASPVRVSRSEKSLADTKATLDRTPAATDVHSWHVDPASNAVVVQARTESAARAFAARAGVDVKTVVSADAPRPLYDIRGGDQYVINGNTLCSVGFSVNNGGFVTAGHCGGTGSPTLGFNNVSQGTFAGSSFPENDYGWVRTNSNWTPTPYVNNYAGGSVAVAGSQEAGVGASVCRSGRTTGWRCGTVQAKNVTVNYSGRLVHGLTSTTACAEGGDSGGAWLAGNQAQGVTSGGSGNCSSGGTTLFQPLNEILGVYGLQLTTTGGGGSTSRIIGWQDKCIDVPNSNGVEGQRLQLWDCNNSAAQNWTFPGDGTVRAFGLCMDVAWGSRDNGAAIQLARCSGNPAQQFVLSGAGDLVNPQANKCVDVTSWGGTGTPLQQWECTGGANQKWRRG
;
A
#
# COMPACT_ATOMS: atom_id res chain seq x y z
N MET A 1 -25.62 83.70 55.90
CA MET A 1 -24.19 83.78 56.25
C MET A 1 -23.60 82.38 56.02
N ARG A 2 -22.62 82.25 55.13
CA ARG A 2 -22.07 80.94 54.67
C ARG A 2 -21.69 80.05 55.86
N LEU A 3 -22.07 78.77 55.81
CA LEU A 3 -21.34 77.67 56.48
C LEU A 3 -21.65 76.33 55.81
N ILE A 4 -20.66 75.93 55.00
CA ILE A 4 -20.20 74.61 54.57
C ILE A 4 -20.99 73.40 55.10
N ALA A 5 -21.65 72.69 54.20
CA ALA A 5 -22.24 71.37 54.45
C ALA A 5 -21.21 70.27 54.13
N GLN A 6 -20.91 69.43 55.13
CA GLN A 6 -20.24 68.14 54.97
C GLN A 6 -21.19 67.17 54.27
N SER A 7 -20.81 66.67 53.09
CA SER A 7 -21.46 65.51 52.48
C SER A 7 -20.52 64.31 52.59
N CYS A 8 -20.94 63.31 53.38
CA CYS A 8 -20.37 61.97 53.37
C CYS A 8 -20.59 61.33 51.99
N ALA A 9 -19.52 61.00 51.27
CA ALA A 9 -19.60 60.18 50.07
C ALA A 9 -19.57 58.70 50.47
N VAL A 10 -20.70 58.02 50.28
CA VAL A 10 -20.81 56.56 50.35
C VAL A 10 -20.14 56.00 49.09
N VAL A 11 -19.03 55.28 49.26
CA VAL A 11 -18.37 54.54 48.17
C VAL A 11 -19.15 53.25 47.92
N PHE A 12 -19.88 53.18 46.80
CA PHE A 12 -20.44 51.94 46.29
C PHE A 12 -19.32 51.09 45.69
N ALA A 13 -19.02 49.95 46.32
CA ALA A 13 -18.21 48.90 45.72
C ALA A 13 -19.02 48.20 44.62
N THR A 14 -18.73 48.49 43.36
CA THR A 14 -19.23 47.72 42.22
C THR A 14 -18.46 46.41 42.12
N ALA A 15 -19.06 45.32 42.58
CA ALA A 15 -18.59 43.98 42.28
C ALA A 15 -18.81 43.70 40.78
N LEU A 16 -17.74 43.73 39.99
CA LEU A 16 -17.73 43.18 38.63
C LEU A 16 -17.87 41.66 38.73
N ALA A 17 -19.08 41.16 38.46
CA ALA A 17 -19.31 39.75 38.23
C ALA A 17 -18.58 39.32 36.96
N VAL A 18 -17.49 38.57 37.10
CA VAL A 18 -16.87 37.84 35.99
C VAL A 18 -17.79 36.68 35.66
N LEU A 19 -18.63 36.85 34.63
CA LEU A 19 -19.41 35.75 34.08
C LEU A 19 -18.46 34.75 33.40
N PRO A 20 -18.60 33.45 33.63
CA PRO A 20 -17.83 32.45 32.89
C PRO A 20 -18.16 32.56 31.40
N THR A 21 -17.14 32.67 30.56
CA THR A 21 -17.30 32.53 29.11
C THR A 21 -17.84 31.12 28.84
N PRO A 22 -18.94 30.97 28.07
CA PRO A 22 -19.44 29.65 27.71
C PRO A 22 -18.31 28.88 26.99
N ALA A 23 -18.06 27.65 27.42
CA ALA A 23 -17.19 26.73 26.71
C ALA A 23 -17.67 26.68 25.25
N GLN A 24 -16.80 27.08 24.31
CA GLN A 24 -17.09 26.91 22.89
C GLN A 24 -17.36 25.43 22.65
N ALA A 25 -18.58 25.11 22.25
CA ALA A 25 -18.93 23.77 21.80
C ALA A 25 -17.95 23.37 20.68
N ALA A 26 -17.37 22.18 20.80
CA ALA A 26 -16.51 21.64 19.76
C ALA A 26 -17.28 21.68 18.42
N PRO A 27 -16.62 22.05 17.31
CA PRO A 27 -17.26 22.03 16.00
C PRO A 27 -17.84 20.63 15.72
N ALA A 28 -19.04 20.59 15.14
CA ALA A 28 -19.70 19.33 14.81
C ALA A 28 -18.78 18.49 13.91
N ALA A 29 -18.68 17.19 14.22
CA ALA A 29 -17.84 16.28 13.47
C ALA A 29 -18.28 16.23 11.98
N PRO A 30 -17.33 16.26 11.03
CA PRO A 30 -17.64 16.11 9.60
C PRO A 30 -18.25 14.73 9.29
N PRO A 31 -18.89 14.55 8.12
CA PRO A 31 -19.56 13.30 7.76
C PRO A 31 -18.64 12.07 7.80
N SER A 32 -19.13 10.95 8.32
CA SER A 32 -18.43 9.66 8.46
C SER A 32 -17.98 9.03 7.13
N ASP A 33 -18.51 9.52 6.01
CA ASP A 33 -18.31 8.96 4.67
C ASP A 33 -17.15 9.64 3.92
N ASP A 34 -16.43 10.54 4.58
CA ASP A 34 -15.20 11.14 4.03
C ASP A 34 -14.13 10.06 3.80
N ALA A 35 -13.44 10.15 2.67
CA ALA A 35 -12.39 9.22 2.28
C ALA A 35 -11.28 9.13 3.35
N LEU A 36 -11.04 10.20 4.10
CA LEU A 36 -10.12 10.22 5.22
C LEU A 36 -10.60 9.35 6.38
N HIS A 37 -11.87 9.46 6.79
CA HIS A 37 -12.41 8.65 7.90
C HIS A 37 -12.45 7.16 7.54
N VAL A 38 -12.76 6.84 6.28
CA VAL A 38 -12.70 5.46 5.76
C VAL A 38 -11.26 4.94 5.81
N ALA A 39 -10.27 5.76 5.44
CA ALA A 39 -8.86 5.37 5.53
C ALA A 39 -8.41 5.17 6.98
N LEU A 40 -8.75 6.08 7.89
CA LEU A 40 -8.44 5.96 9.32
C LEU A 40 -9.09 4.71 9.93
N ALA A 41 -10.36 4.44 9.60
CA ALA A 41 -11.06 3.24 10.04
C ALA A 41 -10.36 1.97 9.56
N ARG A 42 -9.99 1.92 8.27
CA ARG A 42 -9.25 0.79 7.68
C ARG A 42 -7.90 0.57 8.34
N ASP A 43 -7.12 1.63 8.53
CA ASP A 43 -5.71 1.52 8.91
C ASP A 43 -5.49 1.41 10.42
N LEU A 44 -6.34 2.07 11.20
CA LEU A 44 -6.22 2.13 12.67
C LEU A 44 -7.25 1.24 13.38
N GLY A 45 -8.14 0.59 12.63
CA GLY A 45 -9.15 -0.33 13.16
C GLY A 45 -10.26 0.38 13.95
N TRP A 46 -10.54 1.64 13.64
CA TRP A 46 -11.56 2.44 14.31
C TRP A 46 -12.90 2.37 13.56
N ASP A 47 -14.00 2.57 14.27
CA ASP A 47 -15.29 2.86 13.62
C ASP A 47 -15.25 4.26 12.97
N PRO A 48 -15.82 4.50 11.77
CA PRO A 48 -15.78 5.81 11.12
C PRO A 48 -16.33 6.97 11.96
N ALA A 49 -17.36 6.74 12.80
CA ALA A 49 -17.86 7.77 13.69
C ALA A 49 -16.89 8.05 14.85
N GLN A 50 -16.22 7.01 15.38
CA GLN A 50 -15.14 7.16 16.35
C GLN A 50 -13.94 7.93 15.77
N ALA A 51 -13.58 7.67 14.51
CA ALA A 51 -12.49 8.37 13.83
C ALA A 51 -12.75 9.86 13.70
N ALA A 52 -13.98 10.25 13.34
CA ALA A 52 -14.37 11.66 13.22
C ALA A 52 -14.34 12.39 14.57
N VAL A 53 -14.84 11.77 15.65
CA VAL A 53 -14.76 12.32 17.01
C VAL A 53 -13.30 12.48 17.45
N ARG A 54 -12.50 11.43 17.26
CA ARG A 54 -11.08 11.42 17.63
C ARG A 54 -10.30 12.50 16.90
N GLN A 55 -10.54 12.71 15.61
CA GLN A 55 -9.89 13.75 14.84
C GLN A 55 -10.24 15.16 15.36
N ALA A 56 -11.50 15.39 15.74
CA ALA A 56 -11.90 16.66 16.34
C ALA A 56 -11.21 16.92 17.68
N GLU A 57 -11.07 15.89 18.53
CA GLU A 57 -10.35 15.98 19.81
C GLU A 57 -8.85 16.22 19.62
N GLU A 58 -8.22 15.52 18.67
CA GLU A 58 -6.81 15.73 18.31
C GLU A 58 -6.58 17.14 17.78
N ALA A 59 -7.44 17.65 16.89
CA ALA A 59 -7.35 19.02 16.39
C ALA A 59 -7.48 20.07 17.50
N ALA A 60 -8.39 19.85 18.46
CA ALA A 60 -8.56 20.73 19.62
C ALA A 60 -7.36 20.70 20.59
N SER A 61 -6.57 19.63 20.59
CA SER A 61 -5.40 19.47 21.47
C SER A 61 -4.18 20.30 21.05
N VAL A 62 -4.02 20.60 19.76
CA VAL A 62 -2.87 21.34 19.21
C VAL A 62 -2.64 22.73 19.85
N PRO A 63 -3.66 23.61 19.97
CA PRO A 63 -3.47 24.90 20.64
C PRO A 63 -3.19 24.76 22.14
N VAL A 64 -3.75 23.72 22.79
CA VAL A 64 -3.51 23.43 24.21
C VAL A 64 -2.06 23.02 24.44
N GLU A 65 -1.52 22.11 23.63
CA GLU A 65 -0.10 21.73 23.68
C GLU A 65 0.78 22.96 23.49
N THR A 66 0.52 23.78 22.48
CA THR A 66 1.32 24.96 22.15
C THR A 66 1.36 25.95 23.33
N ALA A 67 0.21 26.21 23.94
CA ALA A 67 0.11 27.10 25.10
C ALA A 67 0.84 26.54 26.33
N LEU A 68 0.71 25.24 26.59
CA LEU A 68 1.41 24.58 27.70
C LEU A 68 2.93 24.52 27.49
N ARG A 69 3.40 24.23 26.28
CA ARG A 69 4.85 24.28 25.94
C ARG A 69 5.42 25.66 26.20
N ALA A 70 4.74 26.72 25.75
CA ALA A 70 5.18 28.11 25.97
C ALA A 70 5.15 28.51 27.46
N ARG A 71 4.10 28.11 28.19
CA ARG A 71 3.93 28.44 29.61
C ARG A 71 4.94 27.73 30.51
N LEU A 72 5.23 26.46 30.21
CA LEU A 72 6.07 25.62 31.07
C LEU A 72 7.57 25.76 30.76
N GLY A 73 7.92 26.16 29.53
CA GLY A 73 9.31 26.39 29.13
C GLY A 73 10.18 25.16 29.37
N ASP A 74 11.32 25.33 30.04
CA ASP A 74 12.26 24.25 30.34
C ASP A 74 11.71 23.16 31.27
N ARG A 75 10.54 23.37 31.89
CA ARG A 75 9.84 22.35 32.71
C ARG A 75 8.89 21.48 31.90
N PHE A 76 8.67 21.82 30.61
CA PHE A 76 7.89 21.01 29.68
C PHE A 76 8.64 19.73 29.33
N GLY A 77 8.02 18.58 29.59
CA GLY A 77 8.59 17.24 29.39
C GLY A 77 8.27 16.61 28.02
N GLY A 78 7.53 17.31 27.18
CA GLY A 78 6.95 16.82 25.92
C GLY A 78 5.45 16.55 26.05
N ALA A 79 4.79 16.32 24.92
CA ALA A 79 3.37 15.97 24.86
C ALA A 79 3.16 14.79 23.91
N TRP A 80 2.13 14.00 24.17
CA TRP A 80 1.71 12.88 23.33
C TRP A 80 0.21 12.63 23.50
N TYR A 81 -0.36 11.87 22.58
CA TYR A 81 -1.78 11.53 22.62
C TYR A 81 -1.97 10.05 23.00
N ASP A 82 -2.77 9.81 24.03
CA ASP A 82 -3.16 8.46 24.47
C ASP A 82 -4.54 8.53 25.15
N GLY A 83 -5.59 8.31 24.35
CA GLY A 83 -6.98 8.54 24.77
C GLY A 83 -7.28 9.97 25.23
N GLY A 84 -6.44 10.93 24.82
CA GLY A 84 -6.45 12.34 25.21
C GLY A 84 -5.04 12.91 25.27
N LEU A 85 -4.91 14.24 25.32
CA LEU A 85 -3.63 14.92 25.40
C LEU A 85 -2.95 14.67 26.75
N LYS A 86 -1.76 14.08 26.73
CA LYS A 86 -0.86 13.89 27.87
C LYS A 86 0.28 14.91 27.78
N VAL A 87 0.65 15.51 28.90
CA VAL A 87 1.77 16.46 28.97
C VAL A 87 2.73 16.05 30.07
N GLY A 88 3.98 15.78 29.68
CA GLY A 88 5.08 15.56 30.58
C GLY A 88 5.41 16.84 31.36
N VAL A 89 5.50 16.76 32.69
CA VAL A 89 5.95 17.85 33.55
C VAL A 89 7.11 17.38 34.42
N VAL A 90 8.19 18.15 34.46
CA VAL A 90 9.35 17.86 35.32
C VAL A 90 9.06 18.26 36.78
N ASP A 91 8.36 19.37 36.95
CA ASP A 91 7.94 19.90 38.24
C ASP A 91 6.48 19.51 38.55
N PRO A 92 6.22 18.75 39.63
CA PRO A 92 4.85 18.39 40.03
C PRO A 92 3.92 19.59 40.25
N ALA A 93 4.44 20.78 40.55
CA ALA A 93 3.65 21.99 40.75
C ALA A 93 2.88 22.41 39.47
N ASP A 94 3.34 21.99 38.30
CA ASP A 94 2.73 22.33 37.01
C ASP A 94 1.49 21.49 36.67
N ALA A 95 1.26 20.41 37.42
CA ALA A 95 0.15 19.49 37.16
C ALA A 95 -1.23 20.19 37.22
N ALA A 96 -1.39 21.22 38.06
CA ALA A 96 -2.64 21.98 38.13
C ALA A 96 -2.87 22.82 36.87
N ALA A 97 -1.81 23.45 36.34
CA ALA A 97 -1.88 24.24 35.12
C ALA A 97 -2.23 23.39 33.89
N VAL A 98 -1.64 22.19 33.79
CA VAL A 98 -1.92 21.22 32.71
C VAL A 98 -3.37 20.75 32.74
N ARG A 99 -3.90 20.37 33.92
CA ARG A 99 -5.31 19.98 34.07
C ARG A 99 -6.28 21.11 33.74
N ALA A 100 -5.97 22.33 34.18
CA ALA A 100 -6.80 23.51 33.89
C ALA A 100 -6.88 23.82 32.39
N ALA A 101 -5.86 23.43 31.62
CA ALA A 101 -5.83 23.59 30.17
C ALA A 101 -6.50 22.42 29.41
N GLY A 102 -7.05 21.41 30.11
CA GLY A 102 -7.73 20.27 29.50
C GLY A 102 -6.83 19.07 29.16
N ALA A 103 -5.57 19.06 29.63
CA ALA A 103 -4.64 17.97 29.40
C ALA A 103 -4.37 17.15 30.67
N SER A 104 -3.87 15.93 30.49
CA SER A 104 -3.48 15.03 31.59
C SER A 104 -1.98 15.18 31.91
N PRO A 105 -1.58 15.65 33.10
CA PRO A 105 -0.17 15.75 33.46
C PRO A 105 0.43 14.38 33.77
N VAL A 106 1.64 14.15 33.29
CA VAL A 106 2.45 12.97 33.57
C VAL A 106 3.79 13.43 34.12
N ARG A 107 4.17 12.98 35.32
CA ARG A 107 5.47 13.35 35.89
C ARG A 107 6.58 12.65 35.13
N VAL A 108 7.56 13.42 34.68
CA VAL A 108 8.73 12.91 33.97
C VAL A 108 10.03 13.44 34.56
N SER A 109 11.16 12.81 34.23
CA SER A 109 12.48 13.16 34.76
C SER A 109 13.25 14.15 33.89
N ARG A 110 12.99 14.17 32.58
CA ARG A 110 13.73 14.96 31.60
C ARG A 110 12.80 15.94 30.90
N SER A 111 13.26 17.16 30.67
CA SER A 111 12.54 18.12 29.84
C SER A 111 12.66 17.77 28.35
N GLU A 112 11.72 18.25 27.54
CA GLU A 112 11.75 18.18 26.08
C GLU A 112 13.07 18.77 25.55
N LYS A 113 13.50 19.90 26.11
CA LYS A 113 14.77 20.55 25.76
C LYS A 113 15.97 19.63 26.02
N SER A 114 16.05 19.01 27.20
CA SER A 114 17.16 18.10 27.54
C SER A 114 17.20 16.86 26.63
N LEU A 115 16.04 16.32 26.27
CA LEU A 115 15.93 15.22 25.32
C LEU A 115 16.32 15.63 23.89
N ALA A 116 15.92 16.83 23.46
CA ALA A 116 16.31 17.38 22.17
C ALA A 116 17.83 17.63 22.07
N ASP A 117 18.44 18.16 23.14
CA ASP A 117 19.89 18.36 23.22
C ASP A 117 20.63 17.01 23.13
N THR A 118 20.10 15.96 23.77
CA THR A 118 20.62 14.58 23.66
C THR A 118 20.53 14.04 22.22
N LYS A 119 19.37 14.20 21.56
CA LYS A 119 19.19 13.81 20.15
C LYS A 119 20.13 14.58 19.21
N ALA A 120 20.33 15.87 19.45
CA ALA A 120 21.25 16.69 18.65
C ALA A 120 22.71 16.22 18.73
N THR A 121 23.12 15.61 19.85
CA THR A 121 24.43 14.96 19.96
C THR A 121 24.52 13.71 19.07
N LEU A 122 23.46 12.89 19.04
CA LEU A 122 23.37 11.74 18.12
C LEU A 122 23.36 12.19 16.65
N ASP A 123 22.65 13.27 16.31
CA ASP A 123 22.56 13.81 14.95
C ASP A 123 23.94 14.16 14.36
N ARG A 124 24.92 14.51 15.20
CA ARG A 124 26.30 14.85 14.79
C ARG A 124 27.26 13.66 14.86
N THR A 125 26.81 12.52 15.38
CA THR A 125 27.63 11.32 15.55
C THR A 125 27.49 10.42 14.33
N PRO A 126 28.59 9.94 13.73
CA PRO A 126 28.52 8.98 12.62
C PRO A 126 27.81 7.67 13.04
N ALA A 127 26.74 7.33 12.31
CA ALA A 127 25.98 6.10 12.49
C ALA A 127 26.50 5.00 11.56
N ALA A 128 26.47 3.76 12.05
CA ALA A 128 26.73 2.58 11.22
C ALA A 128 25.45 2.16 10.48
N THR A 129 25.56 1.34 9.42
CA THR A 129 24.43 0.94 8.56
C THR A 129 23.38 0.08 9.28
N ASP A 130 23.73 -0.50 10.41
CA ASP A 130 22.84 -1.26 11.29
C ASP A 130 22.08 -0.39 12.30
N VAL A 131 22.37 0.91 12.39
CA VAL A 131 21.57 1.90 13.11
C VAL A 131 20.54 2.48 12.15
N HIS A 132 19.26 2.37 12.48
CA HIS A 132 18.16 2.61 11.55
C HIS A 132 17.49 3.97 11.74
N SER A 133 17.26 4.38 12.99
CA SER A 133 16.65 5.68 13.30
C SER A 133 16.93 6.09 14.75
N TRP A 134 16.77 7.39 15.05
CA TRP A 134 16.75 7.87 16.43
C TRP A 134 15.85 9.11 16.59
N HIS A 135 15.10 9.17 17.69
CA HIS A 135 14.13 10.24 17.95
C HIS A 135 13.90 10.47 19.45
N VAL A 136 13.27 11.60 19.79
CA VAL A 136 12.74 11.84 21.14
C VAL A 136 11.38 11.19 21.24
N ASP A 137 11.16 10.36 22.26
CA ASP A 137 9.87 9.78 22.62
C ASP A 137 9.40 10.41 23.95
N PRO A 138 8.45 11.36 23.91
CA PRO A 138 7.87 11.97 25.11
C PRO A 138 7.19 10.97 26.05
N ALA A 139 6.54 9.93 25.50
CA ALA A 139 5.76 8.98 26.28
C ALA A 139 6.64 8.09 27.16
N SER A 140 7.80 7.64 26.64
CA SER A 140 8.82 6.98 27.46
C SER A 140 9.85 7.94 28.08
N ASN A 141 9.68 9.25 27.87
CA ASN A 141 10.58 10.32 28.30
C ASN A 141 12.06 10.02 28.00
N ALA A 142 12.36 9.53 26.79
CA ALA A 142 13.68 9.07 26.40
C ALA A 142 14.03 9.43 24.95
N VAL A 143 15.33 9.43 24.63
CA VAL A 143 15.78 9.33 23.24
C VAL A 143 15.85 7.86 22.88
N VAL A 144 15.17 7.47 21.82
CA VAL A 144 15.08 6.09 21.34
C VAL A 144 16.01 5.91 20.15
N VAL A 145 16.81 4.86 20.15
CA VAL A 145 17.62 4.42 18.99
C VAL A 145 17.09 3.08 18.51
N GLN A 146 16.65 3.02 17.26
CA GLN A 146 16.26 1.80 16.58
C GLN A 146 17.44 1.27 15.76
N ALA A 147 17.75 -0.02 15.90
CA ALA A 147 18.85 -0.66 15.18
C ALA A 147 18.58 -2.15 14.94
N ARG A 148 19.35 -2.78 14.04
CA ARG A 148 19.29 -4.22 13.76
C ARG A 148 19.52 -5.07 15.00
N THR A 149 20.41 -4.61 15.88
CA THR A 149 20.72 -5.27 17.14
C THR A 149 20.81 -4.25 18.26
N GLU A 150 20.61 -4.71 19.49
CA GLU A 150 20.79 -3.87 20.67
C GLU A 150 22.24 -3.40 20.81
N SER A 151 23.21 -4.26 20.46
CA SER A 151 24.64 -3.93 20.50
C SER A 151 25.00 -2.77 19.57
N ALA A 152 24.42 -2.72 18.37
CA ALA A 152 24.62 -1.63 17.41
C ALA A 152 24.09 -0.29 17.97
N ALA A 153 22.87 -0.30 18.52
CA ALA A 153 22.28 0.88 19.15
C ALA A 153 23.12 1.37 20.34
N ARG A 154 23.55 0.46 21.23
CA ARG A 154 24.38 0.80 22.39
C ARG A 154 25.75 1.32 21.97
N ALA A 155 26.38 0.73 20.96
CA ALA A 155 27.67 1.21 20.44
C ALA A 155 27.56 2.62 19.85
N PHE A 156 26.46 2.93 19.17
CA PHE A 156 26.19 4.27 18.65
C PHE A 156 25.99 5.29 19.78
N ALA A 157 25.17 4.98 20.77
CA ALA A 157 24.95 5.83 21.94
C ALA A 157 26.24 6.05 22.75
N ALA A 158 27.05 5.01 22.93
CA ALA A 158 28.35 5.09 23.61
C ALA A 158 29.33 6.01 22.88
N ARG A 159 29.38 5.96 21.53
CA ARG A 159 30.19 6.90 20.73
C ARG A 159 29.75 8.35 20.91
N ALA A 160 28.45 8.57 21.06
CA ALA A 160 27.88 9.90 21.30
C ALA A 160 27.97 10.34 22.78
N GLY A 161 28.32 9.44 23.71
CA GLY A 161 28.38 9.73 25.14
C GLY A 161 27.02 10.02 25.78
N VAL A 162 25.94 9.43 25.27
CA VAL A 162 24.57 9.69 25.73
C VAL A 162 23.83 8.41 26.14
N ASP A 163 22.83 8.56 27.01
CA ASP A 163 21.92 7.48 27.37
C ASP A 163 20.69 7.44 26.45
N VAL A 164 20.30 6.24 26.03
CA VAL A 164 19.20 6.01 25.09
C VAL A 164 18.41 4.75 25.45
N LYS A 165 17.13 4.73 25.07
CA LYS A 165 16.33 3.52 25.00
C LYS A 165 16.60 2.82 23.67
N THR A 166 16.83 1.51 23.68
CA THR A 166 17.08 0.73 22.46
C THR A 166 15.81 0.07 21.96
N VAL A 167 15.65 0.02 20.64
CA VAL A 167 14.61 -0.75 19.94
C VAL A 167 15.27 -1.61 18.88
N VAL A 168 15.04 -2.91 18.94
CA VAL A 168 15.58 -3.86 17.96
C VAL A 168 14.59 -4.02 16.81
N SER A 169 15.07 -3.86 15.58
CA SER A 169 14.27 -4.00 14.36
C SER A 169 15.14 -4.56 13.26
N ALA A 170 14.79 -5.72 12.72
CA ALA A 170 15.48 -6.29 11.56
C ALA A 170 15.28 -5.45 10.28
N ASP A 171 14.19 -4.68 10.25
CA ASP A 171 13.76 -3.87 9.13
C ASP A 171 14.40 -2.48 9.18
N ALA A 172 15.20 -2.19 8.16
CA ALA A 172 15.78 -0.87 7.94
C ALA A 172 14.81 -0.01 7.10
N PRO A 173 14.59 1.26 7.46
CA PRO A 173 13.86 2.20 6.62
C PRO A 173 14.48 2.31 5.24
N ARG A 174 13.63 2.47 4.23
CA ARG A 174 14.04 2.59 2.83
C ARG A 174 13.11 3.54 2.07
N PRO A 175 13.62 4.26 1.06
CA PRO A 175 12.77 5.01 0.15
C PRO A 175 11.79 4.08 -0.58
N LEU A 176 10.58 4.58 -0.84
CA LEU A 176 9.54 3.92 -1.62
C LEU A 176 9.29 4.72 -2.89
N TYR A 177 9.29 4.05 -4.04
CA TYR A 177 9.08 4.63 -5.37
C TYR A 177 8.00 3.85 -6.11
N ASP A 178 7.20 4.52 -6.94
CA ASP A 178 6.19 3.85 -7.75
C ASP A 178 6.73 3.47 -9.13
N ILE A 179 6.23 2.36 -9.67
CA ILE A 179 6.39 1.97 -11.06
C ILE A 179 5.05 2.21 -11.76
N ARG A 180 5.08 3.01 -12.83
CA ARG A 180 3.92 3.25 -13.71
C ARG A 180 4.30 2.99 -15.15
N GLY A 181 3.35 2.50 -15.95
CA GLY A 181 3.54 2.39 -17.39
C GLY A 181 3.83 3.75 -18.03
N GLY A 182 4.68 3.75 -19.04
CA GLY A 182 5.12 4.96 -19.75
C GLY A 182 6.26 5.72 -19.10
N ASP A 183 6.55 5.51 -17.81
CA ASP A 183 7.67 6.16 -17.13
C ASP A 183 9.02 5.69 -17.70
N GLN A 184 10.02 6.57 -17.65
CA GLN A 184 11.38 6.26 -18.08
C GLN A 184 12.05 5.23 -17.16
N TYR A 185 12.87 4.36 -17.75
CA TYR A 185 13.92 3.65 -17.03
C TYR A 185 15.20 3.59 -17.88
N VAL A 186 16.34 3.41 -17.21
CA VAL A 186 17.68 3.40 -17.81
C VAL A 186 18.24 1.99 -17.74
N ILE A 187 18.77 1.47 -18.84
CA ILE A 187 19.42 0.15 -18.94
C ILE A 187 20.92 0.35 -19.12
N ASN A 188 21.73 -0.41 -18.37
CA ASN A 188 23.20 -0.34 -18.43
C ASN A 188 23.77 1.08 -18.29
N GLY A 189 23.04 1.97 -17.59
CA GLY A 189 23.43 3.36 -17.34
C GLY A 189 23.33 4.32 -18.52
N ASN A 190 22.93 3.89 -19.72
CA ASN A 190 22.95 4.75 -20.90
C ASN A 190 21.74 4.61 -21.86
N THR A 191 21.05 3.47 -21.84
CA THR A 191 19.97 3.19 -22.78
C THR A 191 18.65 3.57 -22.15
N LEU A 192 17.82 4.34 -22.85
CA LEU A 192 16.52 4.80 -22.36
C LEU A 192 15.40 4.02 -23.03
N CYS A 193 14.53 3.44 -22.20
CA CYS A 193 13.26 2.88 -22.63
C CYS A 193 12.14 3.33 -21.69
N SER A 194 10.93 2.92 -22.02
CA SER A 194 9.72 3.21 -21.26
C SER A 194 9.18 1.92 -20.61
N VAL A 195 8.69 2.04 -19.38
CA VAL A 195 8.00 0.96 -18.67
C VAL A 195 6.73 0.58 -19.43
N GLY A 196 6.45 -0.70 -19.58
CA GLY A 196 5.20 -1.20 -20.14
C GLY A 196 4.11 -1.26 -19.08
N PHE A 197 3.99 -2.39 -18.40
CA PHE A 197 2.98 -2.60 -17.36
C PHE A 197 3.57 -3.30 -16.14
N SER A 198 3.14 -2.84 -14.96
CA SER A 198 3.43 -3.48 -13.68
C SER A 198 2.88 -4.91 -13.61
N VAL A 199 3.63 -5.81 -12.96
CA VAL A 199 3.25 -7.22 -12.78
C VAL A 199 3.46 -7.69 -11.33
N ASN A 200 2.73 -8.74 -10.95
CA ASN A 200 2.61 -9.29 -9.60
C ASN A 200 3.91 -9.81 -8.96
N ASN A 201 4.92 -10.18 -9.75
CA ASN A 201 6.19 -10.72 -9.25
C ASN A 201 7.22 -9.63 -8.86
N GLY A 202 6.75 -8.42 -8.55
CA GLY A 202 7.61 -7.27 -8.25
C GLY A 202 8.39 -6.85 -9.49
N GLY A 203 7.74 -6.13 -10.41
CA GLY A 203 8.40 -5.71 -11.65
C GLY A 203 7.47 -5.10 -12.69
N PHE A 204 7.97 -5.05 -13.93
CA PHE A 204 7.21 -4.59 -15.09
C PHE A 204 7.65 -5.28 -16.39
N VAL A 205 6.72 -5.42 -17.34
CA VAL A 205 7.02 -5.82 -18.72
C VAL A 205 7.52 -4.65 -19.57
N THR A 206 8.34 -4.93 -20.57
CA THR A 206 8.92 -3.95 -21.50
C THR A 206 9.33 -4.66 -22.80
N ALA A 207 9.98 -3.95 -23.73
CA ALA A 207 10.45 -4.52 -24.99
C ALA A 207 11.75 -5.32 -24.80
N GLY A 208 11.93 -6.39 -25.56
CA GLY A 208 13.11 -7.25 -25.47
C GLY A 208 14.38 -6.57 -26.01
N HIS A 209 14.24 -5.77 -27.06
CA HIS A 209 15.38 -5.05 -27.65
C HIS A 209 15.98 -3.97 -26.72
N CYS A 210 15.30 -3.58 -25.64
CA CYS A 210 15.81 -2.60 -24.67
C CYS A 210 16.99 -3.15 -23.83
N GLY A 211 17.04 -4.47 -23.59
CA GLY A 211 18.06 -5.06 -22.74
C GLY A 211 17.99 -6.59 -22.71
N GLY A 212 19.15 -7.23 -22.54
CA GLY A 212 19.24 -8.68 -22.35
C GLY A 212 19.04 -9.10 -20.90
N THR A 213 18.72 -10.37 -20.66
CA THR A 213 18.63 -10.97 -19.33
C THR A 213 19.86 -10.63 -18.47
N GLY A 214 19.63 -10.18 -17.23
CA GLY A 214 20.67 -9.75 -16.29
C GLY A 214 21.07 -8.28 -16.41
N SER A 215 20.62 -7.55 -17.44
CA SER A 215 20.95 -6.12 -17.58
C SER A 215 20.38 -5.31 -16.39
N PRO A 216 21.21 -4.54 -15.65
CA PRO A 216 20.73 -3.70 -14.56
C PRO A 216 19.93 -2.50 -15.07
N THR A 217 18.96 -2.08 -14.27
CA THR A 217 18.13 -0.91 -14.53
C THR A 217 18.17 0.13 -13.42
N LEU A 218 18.04 1.39 -13.81
CA LEU A 218 17.74 2.52 -12.94
C LEU A 218 16.36 3.07 -13.30
N GLY A 219 15.59 3.53 -12.31
CA GLY A 219 14.30 4.15 -12.57
C GLY A 219 14.43 5.58 -13.10
N PHE A 220 13.29 6.26 -13.27
CA PHE A 220 13.24 7.65 -13.77
C PHE A 220 14.07 8.65 -12.94
N ASN A 221 14.35 8.31 -11.68
CA ASN A 221 15.12 9.10 -10.71
C ASN A 221 16.60 8.66 -10.61
N ASN A 222 17.09 7.83 -11.52
CA ASN A 222 18.44 7.26 -11.52
C ASN A 222 18.79 6.40 -10.28
N VAL A 223 17.80 5.96 -9.51
CA VAL A 223 18.00 5.00 -8.41
C VAL A 223 17.92 3.58 -8.93
N SER A 224 18.73 2.68 -8.37
CA SER A 224 18.70 1.24 -8.69
C SER A 224 17.28 0.70 -8.61
N GLN A 225 16.83 0.09 -9.70
CA GLN A 225 15.45 -0.36 -9.86
C GLN A 225 15.34 -1.87 -9.92
N GLY A 226 16.18 -2.54 -10.72
CA GLY A 226 16.08 -3.98 -10.89
C GLY A 226 17.02 -4.51 -11.96
N THR A 227 16.68 -5.69 -12.47
CA THR A 227 17.39 -6.35 -13.58
C THR A 227 16.39 -7.03 -14.51
N PHE A 228 16.71 -7.11 -15.80
CA PHE A 228 15.95 -7.93 -16.74
C PHE A 228 15.95 -9.40 -16.29
N ALA A 229 14.77 -9.92 -15.96
CA ALA A 229 14.59 -11.31 -15.54
C ALA A 229 14.30 -12.23 -16.75
N GLY A 230 13.85 -11.67 -17.86
CA GLY A 230 13.73 -12.34 -19.15
C GLY A 230 13.71 -11.34 -20.29
N SER A 231 14.23 -11.74 -21.45
CA SER A 231 14.22 -10.95 -22.68
C SER A 231 14.29 -11.86 -23.90
N SER A 232 13.52 -11.55 -24.94
CA SER A 232 13.52 -12.22 -26.25
C SER A 232 13.47 -11.18 -27.35
N PHE A 233 14.55 -11.09 -28.14
CA PHE A 233 14.65 -10.30 -29.36
C PHE A 233 15.87 -10.78 -30.20
N PRO A 234 15.73 -11.07 -31.51
CA PRO A 234 14.53 -10.95 -32.35
C PRO A 234 13.58 -12.16 -32.19
N GLU A 235 12.81 -12.51 -33.23
CA GLU A 235 11.65 -13.43 -33.26
C GLU A 235 10.39 -12.83 -32.62
N ASN A 236 10.53 -12.38 -31.38
CA ASN A 236 9.54 -11.59 -30.65
C ASN A 236 10.21 -10.29 -30.16
N ASP A 237 9.46 -9.41 -29.50
CA ASP A 237 10.05 -8.23 -28.87
C ASP A 237 9.46 -7.96 -27.48
N TYR A 238 9.80 -8.82 -26.53
CA TYR A 238 9.37 -8.69 -25.15
C TYR A 238 10.49 -8.97 -24.14
N GLY A 239 10.36 -8.32 -23.00
CA GLY A 239 11.15 -8.60 -21.81
C GLY A 239 10.38 -8.20 -20.56
N TRP A 240 10.94 -8.54 -19.40
CA TRP A 240 10.43 -8.02 -18.15
C TRP A 240 11.57 -7.82 -17.16
N VAL A 241 11.40 -6.80 -16.33
CA VAL A 241 12.35 -6.40 -15.29
C VAL A 241 11.76 -6.79 -13.95
N ARG A 242 12.51 -7.58 -13.18
CA ARG A 242 12.21 -7.80 -11.76
C ARG A 242 12.85 -6.67 -10.96
N THR A 243 12.05 -5.97 -10.16
CA THR A 243 12.52 -4.83 -9.38
C THR A 243 12.91 -5.23 -7.96
N ASN A 244 13.79 -4.43 -7.37
CA ASN A 244 14.09 -4.53 -5.94
C ASN A 244 12.92 -3.98 -5.11
N SER A 245 12.98 -4.17 -3.79
CA SER A 245 11.88 -3.85 -2.90
C SER A 245 11.53 -2.36 -2.90
N ASN A 246 12.45 -1.44 -3.24
CA ASN A 246 12.24 0.03 -3.17
C ASN A 246 11.22 0.53 -4.20
N TRP A 247 10.85 -0.32 -5.16
CA TRP A 247 9.93 0.02 -6.22
C TRP A 247 8.65 -0.79 -6.11
N THR A 248 7.52 -0.08 -6.02
CA THR A 248 6.18 -0.61 -5.88
C THR A 248 5.49 -0.63 -7.24
N PRO A 249 5.13 -1.81 -7.76
CA PRO A 249 4.33 -1.91 -8.98
C PRO A 249 2.95 -1.30 -8.76
N THR A 250 2.53 -0.38 -9.63
CA THR A 250 1.20 0.25 -9.55
C THR A 250 0.35 -0.08 -10.79
N PRO A 251 -0.98 -0.10 -10.67
CA PRO A 251 -1.89 -0.38 -11.78
C PRO A 251 -2.16 0.83 -12.69
N TYR A 252 -1.15 1.68 -12.89
CA TYR A 252 -1.32 2.97 -13.54
C TYR A 252 -0.35 3.15 -14.70
N VAL A 253 -0.81 3.85 -15.73
CA VAL A 253 0.00 4.34 -16.85
C VAL A 253 0.02 5.86 -16.80
N ASN A 254 1.19 6.46 -16.90
CA ASN A 254 1.36 7.91 -16.95
C ASN A 254 0.67 8.48 -18.20
N ASN A 255 -0.22 9.45 -18.03
CA ASN A 255 -0.95 10.07 -19.14
C ASN A 255 -0.24 11.30 -19.74
N TYR A 256 0.92 11.69 -19.16
CA TYR A 256 1.71 12.86 -19.54
C TYR A 256 0.97 14.21 -19.51
N ALA A 257 -0.21 14.26 -18.90
CA ALA A 257 -1.03 15.46 -18.66
C ALA A 257 -1.12 15.80 -17.15
N GLY A 258 -0.18 15.29 -16.35
CA GLY A 258 -0.16 15.47 -14.88
C GLY A 258 -0.96 14.44 -14.10
N GLY A 259 -1.44 13.37 -14.75
CA GLY A 259 -2.22 12.30 -14.11
C GLY A 259 -1.83 10.91 -14.57
N SER A 260 -2.75 9.96 -14.40
CA SER A 260 -2.55 8.57 -14.82
C SER A 260 -3.85 7.94 -15.30
N VAL A 261 -3.71 6.93 -16.16
CA VAL A 261 -4.81 6.07 -16.61
C VAL A 261 -4.74 4.75 -15.86
N ALA A 262 -5.89 4.34 -15.34
CA ALA A 262 -6.12 3.07 -14.69
C ALA A 262 -5.99 1.89 -15.66
N VAL A 263 -5.31 0.82 -15.25
CA VAL A 263 -5.27 -0.46 -15.96
C VAL A 263 -6.24 -1.42 -15.29
N ALA A 264 -7.31 -1.85 -15.96
CA ALA A 264 -8.32 -2.74 -15.36
C ALA A 264 -8.18 -4.21 -15.79
N GLY A 265 -7.46 -4.49 -16.88
CA GLY A 265 -7.31 -5.82 -17.44
C GLY A 265 -6.49 -5.80 -18.74
N SER A 266 -6.51 -6.89 -19.49
CA SER A 266 -5.80 -7.05 -20.77
C SER A 266 -6.68 -7.64 -21.88
N GLN A 267 -7.96 -7.30 -21.90
CA GLN A 267 -8.85 -7.69 -23.00
C GLN A 267 -8.37 -7.06 -24.31
N GLU A 268 -8.11 -7.88 -25.32
CA GLU A 268 -7.58 -7.40 -26.59
C GLU A 268 -8.60 -6.64 -27.42
N ALA A 269 -8.18 -5.49 -27.93
CA ALA A 269 -8.94 -4.70 -28.88
C ALA A 269 -8.86 -5.32 -30.30
N GLY A 270 -9.94 -5.19 -31.08
CA GLY A 270 -10.00 -5.62 -32.47
C GLY A 270 -9.32 -4.63 -33.43
N VAL A 271 -9.13 -5.06 -34.69
CA VAL A 271 -8.72 -4.16 -35.78
C VAL A 271 -9.78 -3.05 -35.94
N GLY A 272 -9.32 -1.81 -36.13
CA GLY A 272 -10.16 -0.61 -36.20
C GLY A 272 -10.43 0.06 -34.85
N ALA A 273 -10.12 -0.60 -33.73
CA ALA A 273 -10.32 -0.01 -32.41
C ALA A 273 -9.35 1.16 -32.16
N SER A 274 -9.79 2.14 -31.36
CA SER A 274 -8.93 3.19 -30.84
C SER A 274 -7.96 2.63 -29.80
N VAL A 275 -6.72 3.09 -29.85
CA VAL A 275 -5.68 2.67 -28.93
C VAL A 275 -4.73 3.84 -28.67
N CYS A 276 -4.21 3.93 -27.45
CA CYS A 276 -3.27 4.95 -27.02
C CYS A 276 -2.01 4.31 -26.45
N ARG A 277 -0.89 5.01 -26.58
CA ARG A 277 0.41 4.61 -26.05
C ARG A 277 1.01 5.68 -25.17
N SER A 278 1.76 5.25 -24.17
CA SER A 278 2.52 6.09 -23.25
C SER A 278 4.00 5.74 -23.29
N GLY A 279 4.86 6.75 -23.32
CA GLY A 279 6.31 6.57 -23.30
C GLY A 279 7.06 7.87 -23.16
N ARG A 280 8.30 7.76 -22.70
CA ARG A 280 9.12 8.85 -22.18
C ARG A 280 9.44 9.95 -23.17
N THR A 281 9.43 9.66 -24.47
CA THR A 281 9.90 10.60 -25.49
C THR A 281 8.74 11.42 -26.00
N THR A 282 7.68 10.76 -26.45
CA THR A 282 6.56 11.45 -27.12
C THR A 282 5.30 11.61 -26.26
N GLY A 283 5.32 11.17 -25.00
CA GLY A 283 4.26 11.40 -24.02
C GLY A 283 3.04 10.49 -24.20
N TRP A 284 1.84 11.03 -24.41
CA TRP A 284 0.63 10.25 -24.68
C TRP A 284 0.19 10.44 -26.13
N ARG A 285 0.09 9.36 -26.91
CA ARG A 285 -0.26 9.39 -28.34
C ARG A 285 -1.32 8.35 -28.64
N CYS A 286 -2.26 8.65 -29.52
CA CYS A 286 -3.35 7.75 -29.86
C CYS A 286 -3.47 7.55 -31.37
N GLY A 287 -4.11 6.45 -31.75
CA GLY A 287 -4.38 6.07 -33.12
C GLY A 287 -5.38 4.92 -33.14
N THR A 288 -5.30 4.13 -34.19
CA THR A 288 -6.18 2.99 -34.46
C THR A 288 -5.37 1.75 -34.75
N VAL A 289 -5.87 0.59 -34.32
CA VAL A 289 -5.30 -0.71 -34.68
C VAL A 289 -5.54 -0.95 -36.17
N GLN A 290 -4.48 -1.16 -36.95
CA GLN A 290 -4.58 -1.39 -38.40
C GLN A 290 -4.53 -2.86 -38.75
N ALA A 291 -3.65 -3.63 -38.11
CA ALA A 291 -3.45 -5.04 -38.40
C ALA A 291 -2.88 -5.76 -37.17
N LYS A 292 -3.22 -7.04 -37.03
CA LYS A 292 -2.65 -7.96 -36.04
C LYS A 292 -1.81 -9.02 -36.75
N ASN A 293 -0.96 -9.70 -36.00
CA ASN A 293 -0.08 -10.75 -36.52
C ASN A 293 0.84 -10.27 -37.66
N VAL A 294 1.37 -9.05 -37.52
CA VAL A 294 2.28 -8.43 -38.47
C VAL A 294 3.68 -8.96 -38.23
N THR A 295 4.35 -9.38 -39.31
CA THR A 295 5.78 -9.66 -39.30
C THR A 295 6.55 -8.44 -39.77
N VAL A 296 7.55 -8.01 -39.01
CA VAL A 296 8.42 -6.86 -39.33
C VAL A 296 9.84 -7.34 -39.54
N ASN A 297 10.49 -6.76 -40.54
CA ASN A 297 11.90 -6.98 -40.81
C ASN A 297 12.73 -5.79 -40.34
N TYR A 298 13.31 -5.88 -39.14
CA TYR A 298 14.26 -4.91 -38.61
C TYR A 298 15.67 -5.16 -39.18
N SER A 299 15.85 -4.82 -40.46
CA SER A 299 17.15 -4.90 -41.17
C SER A 299 17.81 -6.29 -41.10
N GLY A 300 17.04 -7.34 -41.39
CA GLY A 300 17.46 -8.74 -41.35
C GLY A 300 17.05 -9.49 -40.08
N ARG A 301 16.44 -8.81 -39.11
CA ARG A 301 15.92 -9.41 -37.87
C ARG A 301 14.41 -9.44 -37.91
N LEU A 302 13.83 -10.63 -38.11
CA LEU A 302 12.38 -10.79 -38.17
C LEU A 302 11.78 -10.77 -36.76
N VAL A 303 10.66 -10.08 -36.63
CA VAL A 303 9.83 -10.10 -35.43
C VAL A 303 8.40 -10.39 -35.87
N HIS A 304 7.78 -11.41 -35.27
CA HIS A 304 6.47 -11.92 -35.63
C HIS A 304 5.40 -11.46 -34.64
N GLY A 305 4.13 -11.67 -34.97
CA GLY A 305 3.03 -11.49 -34.02
C GLY A 305 2.70 -10.04 -33.63
N LEU A 306 3.35 -9.03 -34.22
CA LEU A 306 3.16 -7.64 -33.82
C LEU A 306 1.78 -7.10 -34.22
N THR A 307 1.34 -6.06 -33.53
CA THR A 307 0.15 -5.28 -33.90
C THR A 307 0.56 -3.92 -34.43
N SER A 308 0.12 -3.57 -35.64
CA SER A 308 0.38 -2.28 -36.29
C SER A 308 -0.69 -1.26 -35.98
N THR A 309 -0.30 0.00 -35.78
CA THR A 309 -1.21 1.10 -35.44
C THR A 309 -0.82 2.41 -36.13
N THR A 310 -1.77 3.36 -36.19
CA THR A 310 -1.53 4.72 -36.70
C THR A 310 -0.96 5.71 -35.68
N ALA A 311 -0.81 5.31 -34.41
CA ALA A 311 -0.21 6.20 -33.41
C ALA A 311 1.29 6.39 -33.72
N CYS A 312 1.82 7.58 -33.45
CA CYS A 312 3.24 7.87 -33.63
C CYS A 312 4.06 7.51 -32.36
N ALA A 313 5.36 7.25 -32.55
CA ALA A 313 6.34 7.05 -31.48
C ALA A 313 7.76 7.40 -31.99
N GLU A 314 8.69 7.62 -31.07
CA GLU A 314 10.10 7.94 -31.37
C GLU A 314 11.07 7.17 -30.46
N GLY A 315 12.37 7.29 -30.71
CA GLY A 315 13.41 6.63 -29.90
C GLY A 315 13.27 6.94 -28.41
N GLY A 316 13.29 5.91 -27.57
CA GLY A 316 13.05 5.98 -26.12
C GLY A 316 11.62 5.64 -25.70
N ASP A 317 10.67 5.62 -26.63
CA ASP A 317 9.30 5.17 -26.36
C ASP A 317 9.17 3.64 -26.30
N SER A 318 10.17 2.91 -26.81
CA SER A 318 10.27 1.46 -26.76
C SER A 318 9.98 0.90 -25.37
N GLY A 319 9.21 -0.19 -25.33
CA GLY A 319 8.71 -0.80 -24.10
C GLY A 319 7.47 -0.13 -23.50
N GLY A 320 7.14 1.10 -23.93
CA GLY A 320 6.03 1.88 -23.40
C GLY A 320 4.65 1.23 -23.57
N ALA A 321 3.75 1.52 -22.64
CA ALA A 321 2.44 0.87 -22.48
C ALA A 321 1.43 1.24 -23.58
N TRP A 322 0.65 0.26 -24.06
CA TRP A 322 -0.50 0.47 -24.96
C TRP A 322 -1.83 0.15 -24.29
N LEU A 323 -2.80 1.06 -24.34
CA LEU A 323 -4.12 0.94 -23.73
C LEU A 323 -5.24 1.17 -24.76
N ALA A 324 -6.27 0.34 -24.71
CA ALA A 324 -7.57 0.61 -25.32
C ALA A 324 -8.59 0.81 -24.19
N GLY A 325 -8.98 2.07 -23.94
CA GLY A 325 -9.68 2.43 -22.71
C GLY A 325 -8.80 2.15 -21.48
N ASN A 326 -9.24 1.25 -20.61
CA ASN A 326 -8.49 0.77 -19.45
C ASN A 326 -7.91 -0.66 -19.63
N GLN A 327 -7.94 -1.20 -20.85
CA GLN A 327 -7.43 -2.55 -21.16
C GLN A 327 -6.04 -2.48 -21.76
N ALA A 328 -5.08 -3.15 -21.15
CA ALA A 328 -3.69 -3.22 -21.58
C ALA A 328 -3.55 -4.11 -22.83
N GLN A 329 -2.90 -3.58 -23.86
CA GLN A 329 -2.81 -4.18 -25.19
C GLN A 329 -1.40 -4.74 -25.49
N GLY A 330 -0.35 -4.02 -25.10
CA GLY A 330 1.02 -4.40 -25.46
C GLY A 330 2.08 -3.37 -25.10
N VAL A 331 3.30 -3.66 -25.50
CA VAL A 331 4.47 -2.79 -25.29
C VAL A 331 5.05 -2.33 -26.63
N THR A 332 5.47 -1.07 -26.72
CA THR A 332 6.02 -0.50 -27.96
C THR A 332 7.25 -1.26 -28.41
N SER A 333 7.23 -1.81 -29.63
CA SER A 333 8.37 -2.50 -30.23
C SER A 333 9.19 -1.55 -31.12
N GLY A 334 8.52 -0.86 -32.04
CA GLY A 334 9.18 0.09 -32.93
C GLY A 334 8.20 0.66 -33.94
N GLY A 335 8.70 1.36 -34.95
CA GLY A 335 7.83 2.01 -35.94
C GLY A 335 8.57 2.67 -37.08
N SER A 336 7.82 3.38 -37.90
CA SER A 336 8.30 4.24 -38.98
C SER A 336 7.65 5.62 -38.89
N GLY A 337 8.31 6.64 -39.43
CA GLY A 337 7.87 8.03 -39.29
C GLY A 337 8.26 8.65 -37.95
N ASN A 338 7.48 9.63 -37.48
CA ASN A 338 7.69 10.34 -36.21
C ASN A 338 6.40 11.05 -35.76
N CYS A 339 6.44 11.75 -34.63
CA CYS A 339 5.26 12.45 -34.11
C CYS A 339 5.00 13.84 -34.72
N SER A 340 5.82 14.28 -35.68
CA SER A 340 5.62 15.53 -36.42
C SER A 340 4.96 15.32 -37.79
N SER A 341 5.34 14.26 -38.51
CA SER A 341 4.81 13.92 -39.84
C SER A 341 3.81 12.76 -39.83
N GLY A 342 3.57 12.15 -38.67
CA GLY A 342 2.84 10.90 -38.55
C GLY A 342 3.73 9.69 -38.83
N GLY A 343 3.20 8.50 -38.57
CA GLY A 343 3.95 7.26 -38.63
C GLY A 343 3.09 6.02 -38.41
N THR A 344 3.75 4.87 -38.43
CA THR A 344 3.18 3.59 -38.03
C THR A 344 3.97 3.09 -36.83
N THR A 345 3.28 2.74 -35.74
CA THR A 345 3.94 2.14 -34.58
C THR A 345 3.40 0.76 -34.33
N LEU A 346 4.31 -0.16 -34.04
CA LEU A 346 4.06 -1.55 -33.73
C LEU A 346 4.22 -1.81 -32.24
N PHE A 347 3.36 -2.66 -31.70
CA PHE A 347 3.49 -3.16 -30.35
C PHE A 347 3.49 -4.68 -30.32
N GLN A 348 4.26 -5.22 -29.37
CA GLN A 348 4.23 -6.63 -28.99
C GLN A 348 3.01 -6.87 -28.09
N PRO A 349 2.10 -7.80 -28.43
CA PRO A 349 0.92 -8.08 -27.62
C PRO A 349 1.25 -8.48 -26.19
N LEU A 350 0.54 -7.90 -25.21
CA LEU A 350 0.83 -8.09 -23.79
C LEU A 350 0.59 -9.53 -23.32
N ASN A 351 -0.52 -10.14 -23.76
CA ASN A 351 -0.95 -11.45 -23.26
C ASN A 351 0.08 -12.55 -23.57
N GLU A 352 0.83 -12.43 -24.67
CA GLU A 352 1.94 -13.34 -24.98
C GLU A 352 3.06 -13.22 -23.93
N ILE A 353 3.47 -12.00 -23.58
CA ILE A 353 4.51 -11.73 -22.57
C ILE A 353 4.11 -12.32 -21.22
N LEU A 354 2.85 -12.08 -20.83
CA LEU A 354 2.30 -12.60 -19.57
C LEU A 354 2.30 -14.13 -19.55
N GLY A 355 1.88 -14.76 -20.65
CA GLY A 355 1.85 -16.22 -20.78
C GLY A 355 3.25 -16.85 -20.74
N VAL A 356 4.20 -16.32 -21.52
CA VAL A 356 5.57 -16.86 -21.62
C VAL A 356 6.30 -16.81 -20.28
N TYR A 357 6.13 -15.74 -19.51
CA TYR A 357 6.83 -15.56 -18.22
C TYR A 357 5.98 -15.92 -16.99
N GLY A 358 4.74 -16.40 -17.17
CA GLY A 358 3.84 -16.72 -16.07
C GLY A 358 3.51 -15.53 -15.17
N LEU A 359 3.41 -14.33 -15.75
CA LEU A 359 3.17 -13.07 -15.04
C LEU A 359 1.67 -12.76 -14.96
N GLN A 360 1.27 -12.03 -13.92
CA GLN A 360 -0.07 -11.43 -13.82
C GLN A 360 0.05 -9.91 -13.81
N LEU A 361 -0.80 -9.26 -14.59
CA LEU A 361 -0.90 -7.80 -14.69
C LEU A 361 -1.40 -7.18 -13.38
N THR A 362 -0.79 -6.09 -12.94
CA THR A 362 -1.29 -5.28 -11.82
C THR A 362 -2.43 -4.36 -12.29
N THR A 363 -3.63 -4.44 -11.69
CA THR A 363 -4.83 -3.71 -12.15
C THR A 363 -5.55 -2.89 -11.06
N THR A 364 -6.27 -1.82 -11.45
CA THR A 364 -6.98 -0.88 -10.56
C THR A 364 -8.24 -1.46 -9.97
N GLY A 365 -8.69 -2.59 -10.51
CA GLY A 365 -9.82 -3.33 -9.97
C GLY A 365 -9.54 -3.92 -8.59
N GLY A 366 -8.33 -3.77 -8.01
CA GLY A 366 -8.00 -4.25 -6.66
C GLY A 366 -8.52 -5.67 -6.40
N GLY A 367 -8.57 -6.47 -7.47
CA GLY A 367 -9.52 -7.55 -7.60
C GLY A 367 -8.73 -8.68 -8.15
N GLY A 368 -8.37 -9.62 -7.30
CA GLY A 368 -7.85 -10.86 -7.81
C GLY A 368 -8.78 -11.42 -8.83
N SER A 369 -8.20 -12.22 -9.72
CA SER A 369 -8.95 -13.16 -10.52
C SER A 369 -10.13 -13.71 -9.70
N THR A 370 -11.34 -13.26 -10.01
CA THR A 370 -12.54 -13.92 -9.50
C THR A 370 -12.56 -15.25 -10.23
N SER A 371 -12.28 -16.30 -9.49
CA SER A 371 -12.13 -17.64 -10.03
C SER A 371 -12.83 -18.62 -9.13
N ARG A 372 -13.25 -19.74 -9.70
CA ARG A 372 -13.65 -20.89 -8.90
C ARG A 372 -12.39 -21.47 -8.26
N ILE A 373 -12.51 -21.91 -7.01
CA ILE A 373 -11.45 -22.67 -6.35
C ILE A 373 -11.86 -24.14 -6.43
N ILE A 374 -11.24 -24.87 -7.36
CA ILE A 374 -11.59 -26.25 -7.71
C ILE A 374 -10.59 -27.20 -7.05
N GLY A 375 -11.08 -28.23 -6.36
CA GLY A 375 -10.24 -29.19 -5.66
C GLY A 375 -10.75 -30.62 -5.80
N TRP A 376 -10.88 -31.28 -4.66
CA TRP A 376 -11.30 -32.68 -4.53
C TRP A 376 -12.49 -33.02 -5.42
N GLN A 377 -12.37 -34.08 -6.22
CA GLN A 377 -13.39 -34.56 -7.17
C GLN A 377 -13.86 -33.49 -8.19
N ASP A 378 -12.99 -32.54 -8.56
CA ASP A 378 -13.31 -31.43 -9.47
C ASP A 378 -14.46 -30.54 -8.99
N LYS A 379 -14.66 -30.50 -7.68
CA LYS A 379 -15.68 -29.68 -7.02
C LYS A 379 -15.11 -28.36 -6.52
N CYS A 380 -15.99 -27.40 -6.34
CA CYS A 380 -15.69 -26.02 -6.01
C CYS A 380 -15.85 -25.76 -4.50
N ILE A 381 -15.01 -24.90 -3.94
CA ILE A 381 -15.30 -24.23 -2.66
C ILE A 381 -16.52 -23.33 -2.88
N ASP A 382 -17.53 -23.50 -2.03
CA ASP A 382 -18.87 -22.95 -2.22
C ASP A 382 -19.40 -22.32 -0.94
N VAL A 383 -20.13 -21.21 -1.10
CA VAL A 383 -20.95 -20.59 -0.05
C VAL A 383 -22.34 -21.25 -0.08
N PRO A 384 -22.70 -22.08 0.94
CA PRO A 384 -23.94 -22.84 0.90
C PRO A 384 -25.16 -21.97 0.63
N ASN A 385 -25.95 -22.36 -0.37
CA ASN A 385 -27.17 -21.65 -0.79
C ASN A 385 -26.95 -20.18 -1.20
N SER A 386 -25.73 -19.78 -1.58
CA SER A 386 -25.36 -18.36 -1.81
C SER A 386 -25.61 -17.46 -0.59
N ASN A 387 -25.63 -18.03 0.62
CA ASN A 387 -25.91 -17.32 1.86
C ASN A 387 -24.68 -16.55 2.36
N GLY A 388 -24.38 -15.40 1.75
CA GLY A 388 -23.22 -14.56 2.08
C GLY A 388 -23.35 -13.79 3.40
N VAL A 389 -23.44 -14.51 4.53
CA VAL A 389 -23.50 -13.93 5.88
C VAL A 389 -22.27 -14.28 6.70
N GLU A 390 -21.97 -13.45 7.70
CA GLU A 390 -20.88 -13.66 8.64
C GLU A 390 -21.09 -14.95 9.47
N GLY A 391 -20.05 -15.75 9.61
CA GLY A 391 -20.07 -17.08 10.23
C GLY A 391 -20.55 -18.20 9.30
N GLN A 392 -20.88 -17.93 8.03
CA GLN A 392 -21.29 -18.98 7.11
C GLN A 392 -20.15 -19.95 6.83
N ARG A 393 -20.25 -21.17 7.34
CA ARG A 393 -19.30 -22.25 7.06
C ARG A 393 -19.31 -22.59 5.57
N LEU A 394 -18.13 -22.72 4.99
CA LEU A 394 -17.93 -23.07 3.58
C LEU A 394 -18.03 -24.58 3.36
N GLN A 395 -18.38 -24.98 2.14
CA GLN A 395 -18.53 -26.37 1.75
C GLN A 395 -17.84 -26.67 0.41
N LEU A 396 -17.73 -27.96 0.09
CA LEU A 396 -17.42 -28.46 -1.24
C LEU A 396 -18.73 -28.68 -2.02
N TRP A 397 -18.84 -28.17 -3.24
CA TRP A 397 -20.04 -28.32 -4.06
C TRP A 397 -19.73 -28.52 -5.54
N ASP A 398 -20.64 -29.12 -6.29
CA ASP A 398 -20.52 -29.24 -7.74
C ASP A 398 -20.39 -27.86 -8.40
N CYS A 399 -19.38 -27.71 -9.25
CA CYS A 399 -19.11 -26.43 -9.90
C CYS A 399 -20.27 -26.05 -10.83
N ASN A 400 -20.93 -24.92 -10.56
CA ASN A 400 -22.18 -24.52 -11.21
C ASN A 400 -22.20 -23.06 -11.70
N ASN A 401 -21.06 -22.36 -11.64
CA ASN A 401 -20.86 -20.97 -12.07
C ASN A 401 -21.74 -19.93 -11.35
N SER A 402 -22.36 -20.31 -10.22
CA SER A 402 -23.10 -19.35 -9.39
C SER A 402 -22.15 -18.40 -8.65
N ALA A 403 -22.70 -17.28 -8.17
CA ALA A 403 -21.96 -16.34 -7.33
C ALA A 403 -21.41 -16.99 -6.04
N ALA A 404 -22.01 -18.10 -5.57
CA ALA A 404 -21.54 -18.87 -4.41
C ALA A 404 -20.11 -19.43 -4.57
N GLN A 405 -19.61 -19.53 -5.80
CA GLN A 405 -18.33 -20.15 -6.13
C GLN A 405 -17.33 -19.15 -6.72
N ASN A 406 -17.69 -17.87 -6.73
CA ASN A 406 -16.87 -16.80 -7.29
C ASN A 406 -16.00 -16.19 -6.18
N TRP A 407 -14.72 -16.55 -6.18
CA TRP A 407 -13.75 -16.11 -5.18
C TRP A 407 -12.76 -15.11 -5.76
N THR A 408 -12.75 -13.90 -5.22
CA THR A 408 -11.81 -12.83 -5.55
C THR A 408 -10.53 -12.96 -4.72
N PHE A 409 -9.36 -12.79 -5.33
CA PHE A 409 -8.03 -12.86 -4.68
C PHE A 409 -7.28 -11.51 -4.73
N PRO A 410 -7.67 -10.47 -3.97
CA PRO A 410 -7.26 -9.07 -4.20
C PRO A 410 -5.76 -8.77 -4.32
N GLY A 411 -4.90 -9.71 -3.92
CA GLY A 411 -3.45 -9.58 -3.89
C GLY A 411 -2.92 -9.22 -2.50
N ASP A 412 -3.82 -8.93 -1.56
CA ASP A 412 -3.54 -8.64 -0.15
C ASP A 412 -3.57 -9.89 0.76
N GLY A 413 -3.49 -11.07 0.16
CA GLY A 413 -3.54 -12.37 0.84
C GLY A 413 -4.93 -12.80 1.33
N THR A 414 -5.98 -11.99 1.16
CA THR A 414 -7.35 -12.43 1.44
C THR A 414 -7.98 -13.16 0.25
N VAL A 415 -9.01 -13.96 0.52
CA VAL A 415 -9.86 -14.65 -0.47
C VAL A 415 -11.30 -14.26 -0.17
N ARG A 416 -12.02 -13.67 -1.13
CA ARG A 416 -13.28 -12.95 -0.84
C ARG A 416 -14.44 -13.44 -1.68
N ALA A 417 -15.63 -13.47 -1.06
CA ALA A 417 -16.91 -13.70 -1.72
C ALA A 417 -18.00 -12.90 -0.97
N PHE A 418 -19.00 -12.38 -1.69
CA PHE A 418 -20.11 -11.58 -1.13
C PHE A 418 -19.66 -10.39 -0.25
N GLY A 419 -18.50 -9.79 -0.55
CA GLY A 419 -17.94 -8.70 0.27
C GLY A 419 -17.35 -9.15 1.62
N LEU A 420 -17.29 -10.45 1.88
CA LEU A 420 -16.71 -11.08 3.06
C LEU A 420 -15.41 -11.81 2.71
N CYS A 421 -14.61 -12.11 3.72
CA CYS A 421 -13.35 -12.83 3.61
C CYS A 421 -13.53 -14.30 4.03
N MET A 422 -12.86 -15.22 3.34
CA MET A 422 -12.57 -16.56 3.84
C MET A 422 -11.79 -16.41 5.15
N ASP A 423 -12.14 -17.20 6.15
CA ASP A 423 -11.70 -17.04 7.53
C ASP A 423 -11.58 -18.41 8.21
N VAL A 424 -10.54 -18.57 9.03
CA VAL A 424 -10.47 -19.66 10.01
C VAL A 424 -11.25 -19.25 11.25
N ALA A 425 -12.33 -19.97 11.54
CA ALA A 425 -13.26 -19.60 12.60
C ALA A 425 -12.55 -19.33 13.94
N TRP A 426 -12.80 -18.14 14.48
CA TRP A 426 -12.25 -17.65 15.76
C TRP A 426 -10.72 -17.58 15.81
N GLY A 427 -10.04 -17.61 14.65
CA GLY A 427 -8.58 -17.62 14.57
C GLY A 427 -7.93 -18.84 15.21
N SER A 428 -8.67 -19.95 15.36
CA SER A 428 -8.15 -21.19 15.93
C SER A 428 -6.97 -21.72 15.12
N ARG A 429 -6.00 -22.33 15.79
CA ARG A 429 -4.89 -23.05 15.15
C ARG A 429 -5.06 -24.57 15.18
N ASP A 430 -6.19 -25.06 15.68
CA ASP A 430 -6.43 -26.49 15.87
C ASP A 430 -6.90 -27.17 14.58
N ASN A 431 -6.64 -28.48 14.47
CA ASN A 431 -7.21 -29.29 13.41
C ASN A 431 -8.73 -29.36 13.58
N GLY A 432 -9.46 -29.26 12.46
CA GLY A 432 -10.92 -29.29 12.47
C GLY A 432 -11.61 -27.95 12.67
N ALA A 433 -10.86 -26.86 12.87
CA ALA A 433 -11.45 -25.52 12.88
C ALA A 433 -12.14 -25.24 11.54
N ALA A 434 -13.33 -24.66 11.59
CA ALA A 434 -14.14 -24.41 10.40
C ALA A 434 -13.51 -23.33 9.50
N ILE A 435 -13.60 -23.52 8.19
CA ILE A 435 -13.41 -22.43 7.22
C ILE A 435 -14.77 -21.79 6.97
N GLN A 436 -14.87 -20.47 7.13
CA GLN A 436 -16.12 -19.72 7.07
C GLN A 436 -15.96 -18.40 6.31
N LEU A 437 -17.07 -17.70 6.08
CA LEU A 437 -17.07 -16.28 5.75
C LEU A 437 -17.07 -15.43 7.02
N ALA A 438 -16.26 -14.37 7.04
CA ALA A 438 -16.29 -13.35 8.09
C ALA A 438 -16.08 -11.96 7.48
N ARG A 439 -16.43 -10.91 8.24
CA ARG A 439 -16.10 -9.54 7.83
C ARG A 439 -14.59 -9.40 7.67
N CYS A 440 -14.14 -8.81 6.57
CA CYS A 440 -12.73 -8.55 6.35
C CYS A 440 -12.23 -7.55 7.41
N SER A 441 -11.32 -8.01 8.27
CA SER A 441 -10.84 -7.29 9.46
C SER A 441 -9.32 -7.08 9.46
N GLY A 442 -8.60 -7.66 8.50
CA GLY A 442 -7.14 -7.70 8.48
C GLY A 442 -6.55 -8.75 9.43
N ASN A 443 -7.37 -9.54 10.11
CA ASN A 443 -6.91 -10.61 11.00
C ASN A 443 -6.10 -11.67 10.21
N PRO A 444 -4.94 -12.15 10.72
CA PRO A 444 -4.17 -13.22 10.08
C PRO A 444 -4.95 -14.53 9.81
N ALA A 445 -6.05 -14.78 10.52
CA ALA A 445 -6.97 -15.90 10.27
C ALA A 445 -7.66 -15.81 8.90
N GLN A 446 -7.65 -14.63 8.27
CA GLN A 446 -8.26 -14.34 6.97
C GLN A 446 -7.25 -14.33 5.82
N GLN A 447 -6.00 -14.67 6.13
CA GLN A 447 -4.91 -14.71 5.15
C GLN A 447 -4.76 -16.13 4.62
N PHE A 448 -4.76 -16.28 3.30
CA PHE A 448 -4.62 -17.55 2.61
C PHE A 448 -3.66 -17.45 1.43
N VAL A 449 -2.76 -18.42 1.32
CA VAL A 449 -1.79 -18.52 0.21
C VAL A 449 -2.09 -19.79 -0.56
N LEU A 450 -2.37 -19.66 -1.86
CA LEU A 450 -2.44 -20.80 -2.76
C LEU A 450 -1.06 -21.09 -3.34
N SER A 451 -0.45 -22.21 -2.95
CA SER A 451 0.88 -22.62 -3.42
C SER A 451 0.84 -23.14 -4.86
N GLY A 452 2.00 -23.18 -5.53
CA GLY A 452 2.13 -23.82 -6.85
C GLY A 452 1.88 -25.34 -6.83
N ALA A 453 1.95 -25.96 -5.65
CA ALA A 453 1.61 -27.37 -5.43
C ALA A 453 0.11 -27.59 -5.10
N GLY A 454 -0.71 -26.52 -5.15
CA GLY A 454 -2.15 -26.55 -4.93
C GLY A 454 -2.59 -26.49 -3.47
N ASP A 455 -1.70 -26.21 -2.53
CA ASP A 455 -2.10 -26.08 -1.12
C ASP A 455 -2.69 -24.69 -0.87
N LEU A 456 -3.92 -24.61 -0.37
CA LEU A 456 -4.51 -23.35 0.10
C LEU A 456 -4.29 -23.25 1.60
N VAL A 457 -3.29 -22.47 2.00
CA VAL A 457 -2.73 -22.49 3.37
C VAL A 457 -3.10 -21.22 4.11
N ASN A 458 -3.54 -21.34 5.36
CA ASN A 458 -3.53 -20.21 6.30
C ASN A 458 -2.13 -20.08 6.94
N PRO A 459 -1.37 -18.99 6.71
CA PRO A 459 0.00 -18.87 7.19
C PRO A 459 0.13 -18.76 8.72
N GLN A 460 -0.89 -18.22 9.42
CA GLN A 460 -0.88 -18.08 10.88
C GLN A 460 -0.96 -19.43 11.60
N ALA A 461 -1.76 -20.35 11.05
CA ALA A 461 -1.92 -21.71 11.57
C ALA A 461 -0.92 -22.70 10.96
N ASN A 462 -0.31 -22.36 9.82
CA ASN A 462 0.49 -23.26 9.00
C ASN A 462 -0.28 -24.55 8.63
N LYS A 463 -1.54 -24.38 8.24
CA LYS A 463 -2.50 -25.46 7.96
C LYS A 463 -3.25 -25.24 6.66
N CYS A 464 -3.69 -26.33 6.05
CA CYS A 464 -4.32 -26.36 4.74
C CYS A 464 -5.85 -26.36 4.86
N VAL A 465 -6.52 -25.68 3.94
CA VAL A 465 -7.96 -25.85 3.71
C VAL A 465 -8.20 -27.28 3.24
N ASP A 466 -9.06 -27.99 3.95
CA ASP A 466 -9.23 -29.44 3.90
C ASP A 466 -10.72 -29.79 3.75
N VAL A 467 -11.00 -30.76 2.87
CA VAL A 467 -12.33 -31.38 2.78
C VAL A 467 -12.46 -32.43 3.88
N THR A 468 -13.35 -32.16 4.84
CA THR A 468 -13.55 -33.00 6.03
C THR A 468 -13.80 -34.46 5.64
N SER A 469 -13.00 -35.36 6.20
CA SER A 469 -13.13 -36.81 6.01
C SER A 469 -13.21 -37.27 4.55
N TRP A 470 -12.64 -36.51 3.61
CA TRP A 470 -12.63 -36.83 2.17
C TRP A 470 -14.04 -36.98 1.54
N GLY A 471 -15.05 -36.30 2.10
CA GLY A 471 -16.42 -36.36 1.60
C GLY A 471 -16.64 -35.73 0.21
N GLY A 472 -17.86 -35.86 -0.32
CA GLY A 472 -18.28 -35.34 -1.64
C GLY A 472 -19.03 -33.99 -1.58
N THR A 473 -19.97 -33.76 -2.50
CA THR A 473 -20.82 -32.57 -2.54
C THR A 473 -21.55 -32.35 -1.20
N GLY A 474 -21.56 -31.11 -0.69
CA GLY A 474 -22.13 -30.71 0.60
C GLY A 474 -21.20 -30.90 1.79
N THR A 475 -19.99 -31.43 1.58
CA THR A 475 -19.05 -31.66 2.70
C THR A 475 -18.48 -30.33 3.20
N PRO A 476 -18.52 -30.07 4.52
CA PRO A 476 -17.97 -28.83 5.06
C PRO A 476 -16.45 -28.79 4.98
N LEU A 477 -15.90 -27.58 4.83
CA LEU A 477 -14.47 -27.34 4.88
C LEU A 477 -13.99 -27.12 6.31
N GLN A 478 -12.73 -27.46 6.55
CA GLN A 478 -12.01 -27.26 7.80
C GLN A 478 -10.56 -26.90 7.50
N GLN A 479 -9.80 -26.46 8.50
CA GLN A 479 -8.34 -26.49 8.42
C GLN A 479 -7.80 -27.79 9.00
N TRP A 480 -6.72 -28.30 8.41
CA TRP A 480 -6.00 -29.47 8.92
C TRP A 480 -4.51 -29.34 8.64
N GLU A 481 -3.68 -30.12 9.32
CA GLU A 481 -2.27 -30.26 8.95
C GLU A 481 -2.13 -30.56 7.45
N CYS A 482 -1.19 -29.87 6.80
CA CYS A 482 -0.91 -30.06 5.39
C CYS A 482 -0.27 -31.44 5.16
N THR A 483 -1.06 -32.41 4.70
CA THR A 483 -0.63 -33.80 4.46
C THR A 483 -0.17 -34.03 3.03
N GLY A 484 -0.48 -33.10 2.11
CA GLY A 484 -0.29 -33.29 0.68
C GLY A 484 -1.37 -34.17 0.01
N GLY A 485 -2.37 -34.62 0.77
CA GLY A 485 -3.50 -35.39 0.26
C GLY A 485 -4.35 -34.61 -0.75
N ALA A 486 -4.98 -35.32 -1.70
CA ALA A 486 -5.79 -34.71 -2.76
C ALA A 486 -7.02 -33.94 -2.24
N ASN A 487 -7.50 -34.23 -1.03
CA ASN A 487 -8.56 -33.47 -0.36
C ASN A 487 -8.13 -32.08 0.13
N GLN A 488 -6.85 -31.73 0.02
CA GLN A 488 -6.26 -30.44 0.35
C GLN A 488 -5.67 -29.72 -0.86
N LYS A 489 -5.88 -30.27 -2.07
CA LYS A 489 -5.36 -29.73 -3.32
C LYS A 489 -6.43 -28.92 -4.04
N TRP A 490 -6.06 -27.68 -4.34
CA TRP A 490 -6.91 -26.66 -4.91
C TRP A 490 -6.20 -26.00 -6.09
N ARG A 491 -6.99 -25.53 -7.04
CA ARG A 491 -6.53 -24.70 -8.16
C ARG A 491 -7.57 -23.65 -8.49
N ARG A 492 -7.14 -22.56 -9.10
CA ARG A 492 -8.06 -21.61 -9.73
C ARG A 492 -8.54 -22.20 -11.05
N GLY A 493 -9.82 -22.08 -11.36
CA GLY A 493 -10.41 -22.58 -12.61
C GLY A 493 -11.37 -21.61 -13.28
#